data_AF-A0A7K3GI32-F1
#
_entry.id   AF-A0A7K3GI32-F1
#
_cell.length_a   1.000
_cell.length_b   1.000
_cell.length_c   1.000
_cell.angle_alpha   90.00
_cell.angle_beta   90.00
_cell.angle_gamma   90.00
#
_symmetry.space_group_name_H-M   'P 1'
#
loop_
_entity.id
_entity.type
_entity.pdbx_description
1 polymer ?
#
loop_
_entity_poly.entity_id
_entity_poly.type
_entity_poly.pdbx_seq_one_letter_code
_entity_poly.pdbx_strand_id
1 'polypeptide(L)'
;MRGILRTTALTAAIGAAALLPSTAASATAGRTAAEAACVTDSGTEDFGRGEITVCVGDDGVRVRGHVEDLKPGGPFTGGDSACVAWYITWETASGTTAGTSSMACPHFPGGEAYVEFDYDPTESEHGPKNVTGVRDTSLTTIFM
;
A
#
# COMPACT_ATOMS: atom_id res chain seq x y z
N MET A 1 69.86 0.25 -25.99
CA MET A 1 70.46 -0.90 -25.26
C MET A 1 69.39 -1.40 -24.30
N ARG A 2 68.64 -2.46 -24.64
CA ARG A 2 68.96 -3.88 -24.44
C ARG A 2 69.26 -4.25 -22.97
N GLY A 3 68.25 -4.87 -22.35
CA GLY A 3 68.41 -6.05 -21.49
C GLY A 3 67.99 -5.86 -20.04
N ILE A 4 67.40 -6.82 -19.33
CA ILE A 4 67.04 -8.22 -19.62
C ILE A 4 65.92 -8.59 -18.63
N LEU A 5 65.00 -9.43 -19.09
CA LEU A 5 63.92 -10.08 -18.34
C LEU A 5 64.38 -10.78 -17.05
N ARG A 6 63.51 -10.80 -16.04
CA ARG A 6 63.30 -12.00 -15.22
C ARG A 6 61.81 -12.24 -14.92
N THR A 7 61.31 -13.25 -15.61
CA THR A 7 60.07 -13.98 -15.44
C THR A 7 60.12 -14.80 -14.15
N THR A 8 59.05 -14.79 -13.35
CA THR A 8 58.72 -15.92 -12.47
C THR A 8 57.25 -16.28 -12.65
N ALA A 9 57.10 -17.52 -13.11
CA ALA A 9 55.89 -18.31 -13.27
C ALA A 9 55.11 -18.40 -11.93
N LEU A 10 53.79 -18.23 -11.95
CA LEU A 10 52.75 -19.27 -12.14
C LEU A 10 52.39 -19.98 -10.83
N THR A 11 51.20 -19.66 -10.29
CA THR A 11 50.33 -20.68 -9.71
C THR A 11 48.89 -20.34 -10.05
N ALA A 12 48.29 -21.16 -10.90
CA ALA A 12 46.87 -21.16 -11.18
C ALA A 12 46.11 -21.62 -9.93
N ALA A 13 45.15 -20.82 -9.49
CA ALA A 13 44.12 -21.28 -8.55
C ALA A 13 42.88 -21.62 -9.38
N ILE A 14 42.71 -22.91 -9.66
CA ILE A 14 41.46 -23.50 -10.13
C ILE A 14 40.54 -23.55 -8.90
N GLY A 15 39.67 -22.55 -8.77
CA GLY A 15 38.59 -22.54 -7.78
C GLY A 15 37.35 -23.20 -8.38
N ALA A 16 36.98 -24.34 -7.83
CA ALA A 16 35.84 -25.15 -8.22
C ALA A 16 34.52 -24.36 -8.18
N ALA A 17 33.63 -24.73 -9.10
CA ALA A 17 32.25 -24.29 -9.17
C ALA A 17 31.52 -24.59 -7.84
N ALA A 18 31.04 -23.53 -7.19
CA ALA A 18 29.84 -23.61 -6.37
C ALA A 18 28.73 -22.95 -7.19
N LEU A 19 27.95 -23.80 -7.87
CA LEU A 19 26.62 -23.41 -8.34
C LEU A 19 25.83 -23.02 -7.09
N LEU A 20 25.71 -21.72 -6.85
CA LEU A 20 24.74 -21.21 -5.88
C LEU A 20 23.38 -21.73 -6.33
N PRO A 21 22.60 -22.39 -5.46
CA PRO A 21 21.21 -22.66 -5.77
C PRO A 21 20.56 -21.30 -6.02
N SER A 22 20.13 -21.10 -7.26
CA SER A 22 19.15 -20.08 -7.61
C SER A 22 18.00 -20.27 -6.62
N THR A 23 17.85 -19.34 -5.69
CA THR A 23 16.63 -19.21 -4.91
C THR A 23 15.52 -19.05 -5.93
N ALA A 24 14.79 -20.13 -6.16
CA ALA A 24 13.49 -20.11 -6.79
C ALA A 24 12.65 -19.18 -5.91
N ALA A 25 12.58 -17.91 -6.31
CA ALA A 25 11.60 -17.00 -5.77
C ALA A 25 10.24 -17.63 -6.06
N SER A 26 9.52 -17.85 -4.98
CA SER A 26 8.28 -18.60 -4.88
C SER A 26 7.36 -18.36 -6.07
N ALA A 27 7.07 -19.44 -6.79
CA ALA A 27 5.82 -19.52 -7.52
C ALA A 27 4.70 -19.48 -6.47
N THR A 28 4.10 -18.31 -6.24
CA THR A 28 2.78 -18.23 -5.62
C THR A 28 1.77 -18.71 -6.65
N ALA A 29 1.67 -20.02 -6.83
CA ALA A 29 0.50 -20.63 -7.45
C ALA A 29 -0.60 -20.67 -6.40
N GLY A 30 -1.44 -19.64 -6.43
CA GLY A 30 -2.63 -19.52 -5.61
C GLY A 30 -3.67 -18.63 -6.29
N ARG A 31 -3.83 -18.75 -7.61
CA ARG A 31 -5.00 -18.21 -8.30
C ARG A 31 -6.19 -19.12 -8.02
N THR A 32 -7.05 -18.70 -7.13
CA THR A 32 -8.36 -19.31 -6.90
C THR A 32 -9.41 -18.22 -6.75
N ALA A 33 -10.53 -18.42 -7.45
CA ALA A 33 -11.61 -17.49 -7.78
C ALA A 33 -11.21 -16.47 -8.86
N ALA A 34 -12.15 -16.12 -9.75
CA ALA A 34 -11.95 -15.10 -10.77
C ALA A 34 -11.37 -13.85 -10.11
N GLU A 35 -10.14 -13.46 -10.47
CA GLU A 35 -9.41 -12.43 -9.74
C GLU A 35 -10.21 -11.12 -9.80
N ALA A 36 -10.85 -10.76 -8.68
CA ALA A 36 -11.24 -9.39 -8.44
C ALA A 36 -10.03 -8.51 -8.77
N ALA A 37 -10.22 -7.48 -9.60
CA ALA A 37 -9.17 -6.55 -9.92
C ALA A 37 -8.85 -5.78 -8.63
N CYS A 38 -7.82 -6.23 -7.92
CA CYS A 38 -7.35 -5.59 -6.70
C CYS A 38 -6.27 -4.57 -7.03
N VAL A 39 -6.43 -3.36 -6.50
CA VAL A 39 -5.39 -2.32 -6.46
C VAL A 39 -4.87 -2.25 -5.03
N THR A 40 -3.56 -2.21 -4.86
CA THR A 40 -2.92 -2.04 -3.56
C THR A 40 -1.97 -0.85 -3.63
N ASP A 41 -2.10 0.06 -2.68
CA ASP A 41 -1.25 1.24 -2.52
C ASP A 41 -0.75 1.34 -1.08
N SER A 42 0.40 1.97 -0.92
CA SER A 42 0.96 2.31 0.40
C SER A 42 1.56 3.70 0.32
N GLY A 43 1.49 4.43 1.44
CA GLY A 43 1.88 5.83 1.48
C GLY A 43 2.46 6.20 2.83
N THR A 44 3.37 7.16 2.84
CA THR A 44 3.85 7.82 4.05
C THR A 44 4.06 9.28 3.71
N GLU A 45 3.32 10.12 4.40
CA GLU A 45 3.40 11.57 4.37
C GLU A 45 3.85 12.06 5.74
N ASP A 46 4.09 13.36 5.87
CA ASP A 46 4.48 13.92 7.16
C ASP A 46 3.36 13.89 8.20
N PHE A 47 2.09 13.85 7.76
CA PHE A 47 0.89 13.80 8.59
C PHE A 47 0.39 12.37 8.88
N GLY A 48 0.75 11.39 8.07
CA GLY A 48 0.16 10.06 8.18
C GLY A 48 0.87 8.99 7.37
N ARG A 49 0.52 7.73 7.62
CA ARG A 49 0.96 6.59 6.81
C ARG A 49 -0.11 5.52 6.73
N GLY A 50 0.03 4.61 5.77
CA GLY A 50 -0.85 3.44 5.71
C GLY A 50 -0.62 2.57 4.49
N GLU A 51 -1.48 1.56 4.39
CA GLU A 51 -1.63 0.70 3.23
C GLU A 51 -3.13 0.50 2.97
N ILE A 52 -3.52 0.44 1.70
CA ILE A 52 -4.88 0.13 1.28
C ILE A 52 -4.84 -0.91 0.17
N THR A 53 -5.77 -1.86 0.23
CA THR A 53 -6.11 -2.75 -0.89
C THR A 53 -7.59 -2.63 -1.17
N VAL A 54 -7.92 -2.35 -2.43
CA VAL A 54 -9.30 -2.25 -2.92
C VAL A 54 -9.50 -3.30 -4.02
N CYS A 55 -10.39 -4.24 -3.78
CA CYS A 55 -10.75 -5.30 -4.73
C CYS A 55 -12.15 -5.04 -5.29
N VAL A 56 -12.27 -5.05 -6.62
CA VAL A 56 -13.55 -4.98 -7.33
C VAL A 56 -13.70 -6.24 -8.18
N GLY A 57 -14.76 -7.02 -7.96
CA GLY A 57 -15.03 -8.23 -8.72
C GLY A 57 -16.48 -8.68 -8.64
N ASP A 58 -16.75 -9.87 -9.19
CA ASP A 58 -18.10 -10.44 -9.27
C ASP A 58 -18.71 -10.69 -7.88
N ASP A 59 -17.88 -10.94 -6.87
CA ASP A 59 -18.28 -11.17 -5.47
C ASP A 59 -18.53 -9.86 -4.69
N GLY A 60 -18.36 -8.69 -5.32
CA GLY A 60 -18.59 -7.38 -4.72
C GLY A 60 -17.33 -6.52 -4.62
N VAL A 61 -17.39 -5.51 -3.75
CA VAL A 61 -16.29 -4.57 -3.52
C VAL A 61 -15.75 -4.75 -2.11
N ARG A 62 -14.43 -4.85 -1.96
CA ARG A 62 -13.79 -4.94 -0.65
C ARG A 62 -12.69 -3.91 -0.50
N VAL A 63 -12.74 -3.13 0.58
CA VAL A 63 -11.70 -2.20 1.00
C VAL A 63 -11.09 -2.70 2.29
N ARG A 64 -9.78 -2.93 2.28
CA ARG A 64 -9.03 -3.37 3.45
C ARG A 64 -7.71 -2.65 3.59
N GLY A 65 -7.19 -2.54 4.80
CA GLY A 65 -5.91 -1.91 5.05
C GLY A 65 -5.83 -1.27 6.42
N HIS A 66 -4.94 -0.30 6.55
CA HIS A 66 -4.79 0.49 7.75
C HIS A 66 -4.38 1.92 7.42
N VAL A 67 -4.63 2.81 8.37
CA VAL A 67 -4.16 4.20 8.35
C VAL A 67 -3.72 4.61 9.74
N GLU A 68 -2.63 5.37 9.81
CA GLU A 68 -2.07 5.94 11.03
C GLU A 68 -1.88 7.45 10.87
N ASP A 69 -2.38 8.20 11.84
CA ASP A 69 -2.07 9.61 12.05
C ASP A 69 -0.71 9.73 12.77
N LEU A 70 0.24 10.40 12.11
CA LEU A 70 1.61 10.60 12.61
C LEU A 70 1.79 11.93 13.36
N LYS A 71 0.77 12.79 13.36
CA LYS A 71 0.74 14.07 14.08
C LYS A 71 -0.45 14.12 15.05
N PRO A 72 -0.63 13.11 15.93
CA PRO A 72 -1.74 13.09 16.87
C PRO A 72 -1.67 14.32 17.80
N GLY A 73 -2.64 15.20 17.61
CA GLY A 73 -2.83 16.46 18.31
C GLY A 73 -4.13 16.54 19.10
N GLY A 74 -4.39 17.68 19.72
CA GLY A 74 -5.70 18.00 20.30
C GLY A 74 -6.29 19.24 19.63
N PRO A 75 -7.60 19.48 19.74
CA PRO A 75 -8.24 20.66 19.15
C PRO A 75 -7.66 22.00 19.63
N PHE A 76 -6.83 22.02 20.68
CA PHE A 76 -6.20 23.23 21.23
C PHE A 76 -4.75 23.07 21.74
N THR A 77 -4.06 21.92 21.54
CA THR A 77 -2.63 21.75 21.90
C THR A 77 -1.95 20.65 21.08
N GLY A 78 -0.86 20.98 20.37
CA GLY A 78 0.01 20.03 19.65
C GLY A 78 -0.65 19.30 18.47
N GLY A 79 0.13 18.82 17.50
CA GLY A 79 -0.34 18.07 16.30
C GLY A 79 -1.05 18.92 15.24
N ASP A 80 -1.61 18.28 14.21
CA ASP A 80 -2.18 18.95 13.01
C ASP A 80 -3.72 19.10 13.00
N SER A 81 -4.41 18.66 14.06
CA SER A 81 -5.89 18.79 14.20
C SER A 81 -6.67 18.23 13.00
N ALA A 82 -6.10 17.27 12.27
CA ALA A 82 -6.68 16.63 11.11
C ALA A 82 -6.83 15.12 11.32
N CYS A 83 -7.86 14.54 10.72
CA CYS A 83 -7.95 13.09 10.59
C CYS A 83 -7.16 12.62 9.37
N VAL A 84 -6.68 11.37 9.39
CA VAL A 84 -6.01 10.75 8.24
C VAL A 84 -6.85 9.59 7.71
N ALA A 85 -7.03 9.56 6.39
CA ALA A 85 -7.71 8.48 5.68
C ALA A 85 -7.10 8.24 4.30
N TRP A 86 -7.50 7.17 3.65
CA TRP A 86 -7.32 7.00 2.22
C TRP A 86 -8.50 7.62 1.47
N TYR A 87 -8.21 8.52 0.54
CA TYR A 87 -9.17 8.95 -0.48
C TYR A 87 -9.21 7.90 -1.58
N ILE A 88 -10.41 7.54 -2.04
CA ILE A 88 -10.61 6.52 -3.06
C ILE A 88 -11.48 7.12 -4.17
N THR A 89 -10.92 7.22 -5.37
CA THR A 89 -11.68 7.59 -6.56
C THR A 89 -12.16 6.33 -7.27
N TRP A 90 -13.46 6.14 -7.28
CA TRP A 90 -14.13 4.97 -7.86
C TRP A 90 -14.49 5.24 -9.31
N GLU A 91 -14.30 4.22 -10.15
CA GLU A 91 -14.98 4.13 -11.44
C GLU A 91 -16.33 3.44 -11.25
N THR A 92 -17.38 4.00 -11.83
CA THR A 92 -18.72 3.43 -11.81
C THR A 92 -19.31 3.39 -13.21
N ALA A 93 -20.38 2.61 -13.39
CA ALA A 93 -21.11 2.55 -14.65
C ALA A 93 -21.66 3.92 -15.13
N SER A 94 -21.79 4.91 -14.25
CA SER A 94 -22.31 6.25 -14.56
C SER A 94 -21.26 7.37 -14.52
N GLY A 95 -19.98 7.05 -14.30
CA GLY A 95 -18.90 8.03 -14.22
C GLY A 95 -17.95 7.77 -13.06
N THR A 96 -17.43 8.83 -12.44
CA THR A 96 -16.55 8.72 -11.27
C THR A 96 -17.24 9.23 -10.02
N THR A 97 -17.00 8.58 -8.88
CA THR A 97 -17.38 9.08 -7.55
C THR A 97 -16.20 8.93 -6.61
N ALA A 98 -16.28 9.54 -5.42
CA ALA A 98 -15.23 9.46 -4.43
C ALA A 98 -15.77 9.14 -3.04
N GLY A 99 -14.92 8.53 -2.23
CA GLY A 99 -15.18 8.28 -0.82
C GLY A 99 -13.87 8.15 -0.06
N THR A 100 -13.96 7.89 1.23
CA THR A 100 -12.79 7.70 2.09
C THR A 100 -12.82 6.32 2.75
N SER A 101 -11.64 5.84 3.17
CA SER A 101 -11.55 4.75 4.13
C SER A 101 -12.12 5.14 5.50
N SER A 102 -12.15 4.17 6.42
CA SER A 102 -12.12 4.50 7.84
C SER A 102 -10.94 5.41 8.15
N MET A 103 -11.12 6.32 9.11
CA MET A 103 -10.19 7.42 9.39
C MET A 103 -9.56 7.29 10.78
N ALA A 104 -8.27 7.54 10.88
CA ALA A 104 -7.59 7.78 12.15
C ALA A 104 -7.87 9.22 12.58
N CYS A 105 -8.42 9.39 13.78
CA CYS A 105 -8.94 10.67 14.28
C CYS A 105 -8.68 10.86 15.80
N PRO A 106 -7.43 10.77 16.27
CA PRO A 106 -7.13 10.74 17.71
C PRO A 106 -7.48 12.04 18.45
N HIS A 107 -7.79 13.12 17.75
CA HIS A 107 -8.14 14.41 18.36
C HIS A 107 -9.57 14.45 18.92
N PHE A 108 -10.44 13.53 18.48
CA PHE A 108 -11.79 13.41 19.02
C PHE A 108 -11.83 12.42 20.19
N PRO A 109 -12.70 12.63 21.19
CA PRO A 109 -12.88 11.67 22.28
C PRO A 109 -13.22 10.27 21.74
N GLY A 110 -12.37 9.29 22.07
CA GLY A 110 -12.53 7.90 21.62
C GLY A 110 -12.01 7.61 20.21
N GLY A 111 -11.42 8.59 19.52
CA GLY A 111 -10.73 8.36 18.26
C GLY A 111 -9.36 7.72 18.46
N GLU A 112 -8.94 6.92 17.48
CA GLU A 112 -7.68 6.19 17.49
C GLU A 112 -6.70 6.82 16.49
N ALA A 113 -5.41 6.80 16.84
CA ALA A 113 -4.34 7.26 15.95
C ALA A 113 -3.99 6.20 14.89
N TYR A 114 -4.35 4.95 15.09
CA TYR A 114 -4.14 3.84 14.16
C TYR A 114 -5.46 3.10 13.99
N VAL A 115 -5.90 2.92 12.75
CA VAL A 115 -7.16 2.26 12.42
C VAL A 115 -6.93 1.22 11.33
N GLU A 116 -7.27 -0.04 11.63
CA GLU A 116 -7.41 -1.08 10.61
C GLU A 116 -8.85 -1.12 10.13
N PHE A 117 -9.03 -1.44 8.85
CA PHE A 117 -10.35 -1.52 8.26
C PHE A 117 -10.42 -2.69 7.27
N ASP A 118 -11.59 -3.30 7.22
CA ASP A 118 -11.93 -4.35 6.26
C ASP A 118 -13.46 -4.37 6.08
N TYR A 119 -13.95 -3.74 5.01
CA TYR A 119 -15.38 -3.48 4.80
C TYR A 119 -15.78 -3.50 3.32
N ASP A 120 -17.07 -3.69 3.04
CA ASP A 120 -17.65 -3.42 1.72
C ASP A 120 -18.21 -1.99 1.74
N PRO A 121 -17.67 -1.05 0.94
CA PRO A 121 -18.13 0.33 0.94
C PRO A 121 -19.54 0.48 0.37
N THR A 122 -20.01 -0.45 -0.46
CA THR A 122 -21.30 -0.37 -1.17
C THR A 122 -22.50 -0.65 -0.27
N GLU A 123 -22.28 -1.32 0.87
CA GLU A 123 -23.29 -1.59 1.91
C GLU A 123 -23.74 -0.32 2.66
N SER A 124 -22.93 0.74 2.62
CA SER A 124 -23.30 2.05 3.18
C SER A 124 -24.38 2.73 2.33
N GLU A 125 -25.32 3.44 2.97
CA GLU A 125 -26.29 4.31 2.28
C GLU A 125 -25.58 5.35 1.40
N HIS A 126 -24.46 5.88 1.89
CA HIS A 126 -23.64 6.88 1.19
C HIS A 126 -22.44 6.25 0.45
N GLY A 127 -22.40 4.92 0.37
CA GLY A 127 -21.38 4.18 -0.35
C GLY A 127 -21.42 4.37 -1.87
N PRO A 128 -20.32 4.10 -2.58
CA PRO A 128 -20.32 4.09 -4.03
C PRO A 128 -21.26 3.00 -4.55
N LYS A 129 -21.94 3.26 -5.67
CA LYS A 129 -22.89 2.32 -6.30
C LYS A 129 -22.41 1.98 -7.71
N ASN A 130 -22.70 0.75 -8.15
CA ASN A 130 -22.34 0.24 -9.48
C ASN A 130 -20.84 0.42 -9.81
N VAL A 131 -19.98 0.09 -8.85
CA VAL A 131 -18.51 0.21 -8.97
C VAL A 131 -18.01 -0.77 -10.03
N THR A 132 -17.18 -0.28 -10.94
CA THR A 132 -16.54 -1.06 -12.01
C THR A 132 -15.03 -1.12 -11.88
N GLY A 133 -14.45 -0.28 -11.03
CA GLY A 133 -13.02 -0.24 -10.82
C GLY A 133 -12.60 0.85 -9.84
N VAL A 134 -11.28 0.99 -9.70
CA VAL A 134 -10.64 2.03 -8.88
C VAL A 134 -9.75 2.82 -9.80
N ARG A 135 -9.93 4.14 -9.80
CA ARG A 135 -9.14 5.05 -10.62
C ARG A 135 -7.86 5.50 -9.92
N ASP A 136 -7.97 5.78 -8.62
CA ASP A 136 -6.88 6.35 -7.83
C ASP A 136 -7.13 6.10 -6.34
N THR A 137 -6.04 5.91 -5.59
CA THR A 137 -6.07 5.99 -4.13
C THR A 137 -4.92 6.86 -3.62
N SER A 138 -5.20 7.69 -2.62
CA SER A 138 -4.20 8.59 -2.06
C SER A 138 -4.41 8.81 -0.57
N LEU A 139 -3.33 8.87 0.19
CA LEU A 139 -3.39 9.28 1.59
C LEU A 139 -3.79 10.76 1.69
N THR A 140 -4.70 11.11 2.59
CA THR A 140 -5.20 12.48 2.74
C THR A 140 -5.44 12.85 4.19
N THR A 141 -5.31 14.15 4.50
CA THR A 141 -5.84 14.77 5.71
C THR A 141 -7.29 15.21 5.51
N ILE A 142 -8.10 15.15 6.56
CA ILE A 142 -9.49 15.61 6.60
C ILE A 142 -9.65 16.53 7.81
N PHE A 143 -10.03 17.78 7.55
CA PHE A 143 -10.35 18.75 8.60
C PHE A 143 -11.85 18.68 8.93
N MET A 144 -12.17 18.56 10.21
CA MET A 144 -13.56 18.45 10.71
C MET A 144 -13.89 19.56 11.71
#